data_AF-A0A933EXQ8-F1
#
_entry.id   AF-A0A933EXQ8-F1
#
_cell.length_a   1.000
_cell.length_b   1.000
_cell.length_c   1.000
_cell.angle_alpha   90.00
_cell.angle_beta   90.00
_cell.angle_gamma   90.00
#
_symmetry.space_group_name_H-M   'P 1'
#
loop_
_entity.id
_entity.type
_entity.pdbx_description
1 polymer ?
#
loop_
_entity_poly.entity_id
_entity_poly.type
_entity_poly.pdbx_seq_one_letter_code
_entity_poly.pdbx_strand_id
1 'polypeptide(L)'
;MNLIQVILLIIIAFIILKTFQKYYRRMITAREFFLWTIFWGCAGLLVVFPNATQRVANFVGIGRGVDLVIYLALLMLFSALFYLLVKVETIERAITKIVREMAEKNE
;
A
#
# COMPACT_ATOMS: atom_id res chain seq x y z
N MET A 1 -8.35 11.80 23.02
CA MET A 1 -8.20 10.91 21.85
C MET A 1 -9.58 10.48 21.41
N ASN A 2 -9.92 10.68 20.14
CA ASN A 2 -11.21 10.24 19.62
C ASN A 2 -11.19 8.72 19.41
N LEU A 3 -12.31 8.03 19.63
CA LEU A 3 -12.43 6.57 19.47
C LEU A 3 -11.92 6.08 18.10
N ILE A 4 -12.16 6.89 17.06
CA ILE A 4 -11.72 6.67 15.68
C ILE A 4 -10.20 6.63 15.57
N GLN A 5 -9.46 7.49 16.28
CA GLN A 5 -7.99 7.50 16.26
C GLN A 5 -7.42 6.23 16.89
N VAL A 6 -8.04 5.74 17.97
CA VAL A 6 -7.61 4.50 18.65
C VAL A 6 -7.80 3.30 17.71
N ILE A 7 -8.95 3.20 17.06
CA ILE A 7 -9.25 2.13 16.09
C ILE A 7 -8.25 2.16 14.93
N LEU A 8 -7.98 3.35 14.37
CA LEU A 8 -7.02 3.51 13.27
C LEU A 8 -5.60 3.10 13.69
N LEU A 9 -5.14 3.50 14.88
CA LEU A 9 -3.82 3.11 15.38
C LEU A 9 -3.69 1.60 15.58
N ILE A 10 -4.74 0.93 16.06
CA ILE A 10 -4.78 -0.54 16.19
C ILE A 10 -4.65 -1.21 14.82
N ILE A 11 -5.37 -0.72 13.81
CA ILE A 11 -5.28 -1.24 12.43
C ILE A 11 -3.87 -1.05 11.88
N ILE A 12 -3.28 0.14 12.05
CA ILE A 12 -1.92 0.44 11.59
C ILE A 12 -0.90 -0.49 12.27
N ALA A 13 -1.01 -0.68 13.59
CA ALA A 13 -0.15 -1.61 14.34
C ALA A 13 -0.28 -3.05 13.83
N PHE A 14 -1.51 -3.50 13.57
CA PHE A 14 -1.77 -4.83 13.01
C PHE A 14 -1.14 -5.03 11.62
N ILE A 15 -1.19 -4.01 10.77
CA ILE A 15 -0.59 -4.07 9.43
C ILE A 15 0.94 -4.11 9.52
N ILE A 16 1.55 -3.30 10.38
CA ILE A 16 3.00 -3.34 10.63
C ILE A 16 3.43 -4.73 11.13
N LEU A 17 2.67 -5.32 12.06
CA LEU A 17 2.94 -6.68 12.56
C LEU A 17 2.86 -7.73 11.45
N LYS A 18 1.84 -7.68 10.58
CA LYS A 18 1.74 -8.59 9.42
C LYS A 18 2.90 -8.41 8.43
N THR A 19 3.32 -7.17 8.19
CA THR A 19 4.46 -6.88 7.33
C THR A 19 5.76 -7.42 7.93
N PHE A 20 5.96 -7.28 9.24
CA PHE A 20 7.08 -7.87 9.95
C PHE A 20 7.06 -9.41 9.85
N GLN A 21 5.90 -10.03 10.01
CA GLN A 21 5.73 -11.48 9.85
C GLN A 21 6.07 -11.96 8.43
N LYS A 22 5.66 -11.21 7.40
CA LYS A 22 6.00 -11.51 5.99
C LYS A 22 7.50 -11.36 5.72
N TYR A 23 8.15 -10.37 6.31
CA TYR A 23 9.60 -10.18 6.23
C TYR A 23 10.36 -11.34 6.89
N TYR A 24 9.94 -11.75 8.10
CA TYR A 24 10.55 -12.88 8.80
C TYR A 24 10.40 -14.19 8.02
N ARG A 25 9.28 -14.39 7.32
CA ARG A 25 9.06 -15.53 6.42
C ARG A 25 9.79 -15.42 5.08
N ARG A 26 10.65 -14.41 4.88
CA ARG A 26 11.39 -14.10 3.63
C ARG A 26 10.50 -14.02 2.38
N MET A 27 9.20 -13.72 2.56
CA MET A 27 8.25 -13.57 1.45
C MET A 27 8.34 -12.19 0.79
N ILE A 28 8.96 -11.22 1.47
CA ILE A 28 9.15 -9.85 0.98
C ILE A 28 10.62 -9.46 1.10
N THR A 29 11.07 -8.64 0.16
CA THR A 29 12.43 -8.10 0.12
C THR A 29 12.59 -7.03 1.21
N ALA A 30 13.81 -6.84 1.73
CA ALA A 30 14.11 -5.78 2.71
C ALA A 30 13.66 -4.38 2.25
N ARG A 31 13.74 -4.12 0.93
CA ARG A 31 13.23 -2.89 0.30
C ARG A 31 11.72 -2.72 0.46
N GLU A 32 10.95 -3.79 0.24
CA GLU A 32 9.50 -3.78 0.36
C GLU A 32 9.06 -3.60 1.82
N PHE A 33 9.77 -4.24 2.75
CA PHE A 33 9.55 -4.05 4.19
C PHE A 33 9.76 -2.59 4.60
N PHE A 34 10.88 -1.98 4.21
CA PHE A 34 11.18 -0.58 4.54
C PHE A 34 10.15 0.38 3.94
N LEU A 35 9.78 0.21 2.67
CA LEU A 35 8.76 1.04 2.02
C LEU A 35 7.42 0.97 2.75
N TRP A 36 6.97 -0.22 3.13
CA TRP A 36 5.70 -0.40 3.82
C TRP A 36 5.71 0.17 5.24
N THR A 37 6.79 -0.04 5.99
CA THR A 37 6.93 0.51 7.35
C THR A 37 6.94 2.04 7.33
N ILE A 38 7.67 2.66 6.39
CA ILE A 38 7.67 4.13 6.24
C ILE A 38 6.27 4.62 5.87
N PHE A 39 5.60 3.98 4.93
CA PHE A 39 4.25 4.35 4.50
C PHE A 39 3.24 4.33 5.66
N TRP A 40 3.19 3.22 6.41
CA TRP A 40 2.28 3.09 7.56
C TRP A 40 2.70 3.97 8.74
N GLY A 41 4.00 4.22 8.92
CA GLY A 41 4.51 5.17 9.91
C GLY A 41 4.04 6.59 9.63
N CYS A 42 4.15 7.07 8.39
CA CYS A 42 3.64 8.36 7.95
C CYS A 42 2.12 8.47 8.13
N ALA A 43 1.37 7.41 7.78
CA ALA A 43 -0.07 7.35 8.00
C ALA A 43 -0.44 7.47 9.49
N GLY A 44 0.28 6.77 10.37
CA GLY A 44 0.08 6.88 11.83
C GLY A 44 0.36 8.29 12.35
N LEU A 45 1.41 8.94 11.85
CA LEU A 45 1.79 10.30 12.23
C LEU A 45 0.70 11.32 11.85
N LEU A 46 0.08 11.18 10.67
CA LEU A 46 -1.05 11.99 10.22
C LEU A 46 -2.31 11.80 11.09
N VAL A 47 -2.54 10.59 11.60
CA VAL A 47 -3.67 10.27 12.49
C VAL A 47 -3.48 10.89 13.88
N VAL A 48 -2.25 10.89 14.40
CA VAL A 48 -1.91 11.45 15.72
C VAL A 48 -1.90 12.99 15.68
N PHE A 49 -1.45 13.60 14.58
CA PHE A 49 -1.35 15.05 14.42
C PHE A 49 -2.27 15.61 13.31
N PRO A 50 -3.60 15.68 13.54
CA PRO A 50 -4.54 16.22 12.55
C PRO A 50 -4.27 17.70 12.23
N ASN A 51 -3.66 18.45 13.15
CA ASN A 51 -3.28 19.86 12.93
C ASN A 51 -2.23 20.03 11.82
N ALA A 52 -1.34 19.05 11.61
CA ALA A 52 -0.38 19.08 10.51
C ALA A 52 -1.10 18.91 9.18
N THR A 53 -2.01 17.94 9.10
CA THR A 53 -2.87 17.70 7.94
C THR A 53 -3.73 18.92 7.61
N GLN A 54 -4.26 19.62 8.63
CA GLN A 54 -5.06 20.83 8.45
C GLN A 54 -4.23 22.00 7.86
N ARG A 55 -2.97 22.18 8.29
CA ARG A 55 -2.08 23.21 7.71
C ARG A 55 -1.75 22.92 6.25
N VAL A 56 -1.45 21.66 5.93
CA VAL A 56 -1.17 21.25 4.54
C VAL A 56 -2.41 21.42 3.67
N ALA A 57 -3.59 21.03 4.16
CA ALA A 57 -4.84 21.17 3.42
C ALA A 57 -5.21 22.64 3.17
N ASN A 58 -5.00 23.53 4.14
CA ASN A 58 -5.17 24.97 3.96
C ASN A 58 -4.19 25.55 2.93
N PHE A 59 -2.95 25.03 2.87
CA PHE A 59 -1.97 25.45 1.86
C PHE A 59 -2.35 24.97 0.45
N VAL A 60 -2.93 23.78 0.34
CA VAL A 60 -3.42 23.19 -0.93
C VAL A 60 -4.79 23.74 -1.34
N GLY A 61 -5.47 24.50 -0.47
CA GLY A 61 -6.79 25.09 -0.74
C GLY A 61 -7.98 24.15 -0.49
N ILE A 62 -7.77 23.04 0.24
CA ILE A 62 -8.81 22.05 0.57
C ILE A 62 -9.24 22.30 2.03
N GLY A 63 -10.51 22.65 2.24
CA GLY A 63 -11.03 23.07 3.55
C GLY A 63 -11.03 22.00 4.65
N ARG A 64 -10.70 20.74 4.33
CA ARG A 64 -10.67 19.61 5.28
C ARG A 64 -9.42 18.75 5.06
N GLY A 65 -8.60 18.60 6.11
CA GLY A 65 -7.39 17.76 6.07
C GLY A 65 -7.64 16.30 5.72
N VAL A 66 -8.79 15.77 6.14
CA VAL A 66 -9.20 14.37 5.86
C VAL A 66 -9.39 14.14 4.37
N ASP A 67 -9.97 15.10 3.64
CA ASP A 67 -10.30 14.93 2.22
C ASP A 67 -9.01 14.84 1.39
N LEU A 68 -7.98 15.63 1.71
CA LEU A 68 -6.66 15.54 1.08
C LEU A 68 -6.04 14.14 1.25
N VAL A 69 -6.12 13.57 2.46
CA VAL A 69 -5.61 12.22 2.73
C VAL A 69 -6.39 11.17 1.94
N ILE A 70 -7.72 11.31 1.84
CA ILE A 70 -8.56 10.40 1.05
C ILE A 70 -8.20 10.47 -0.45
N TYR A 71 -8.02 11.67 -1.00
CA TYR A 71 -7.62 11.81 -2.41
C TYR A 71 -6.26 11.18 -2.69
N LEU A 72 -5.27 11.40 -1.82
CA LEU A 72 -3.95 10.78 -1.95
C LEU A 72 -4.02 9.25 -1.84
N ALA A 73 -4.81 8.73 -0.89
CA ALA A 73 -5.02 7.31 -0.72
C ALA A 73 -5.70 6.68 -1.94
N LEU A 74 -6.70 7.35 -2.52
CA LEU A 74 -7.36 6.92 -3.75
C LEU A 74 -6.39 6.88 -4.93
N LEU A 75 -5.61 7.94 -5.17
CA LEU A 75 -4.62 7.97 -6.24
C LEU A 75 -3.59 6.84 -6.10
N MET A 76 -3.12 6.60 -4.87
CA MET A 76 -2.18 5.52 -4.59
C MET A 76 -2.81 4.15 -4.78
N LEU A 77 -4.06 3.96 -4.36
CA LEU A 77 -4.82 2.72 -4.54
C LEU A 77 -5.02 2.43 -6.03
N PHE A 78 -5.45 3.40 -6.82
CA PHE A 78 -5.59 3.25 -8.27
C PHE A 78 -4.26 2.89 -8.94
N SER A 79 -3.17 3.54 -8.51
CA SER A 79 -1.83 3.24 -9.02
C SER A 79 -1.40 1.82 -8.67
N ALA A 80 -1.68 1.36 -7.45
CA ALA A 80 -1.40 0.00 -7.01
C ALA A 80 -2.25 -1.05 -7.76
N LEU A 81 -3.53 -0.75 -8.00
CA LEU A 81 -4.42 -1.60 -8.80
C LEU A 81 -3.92 -1.71 -10.24
N PHE A 82 -3.51 -0.60 -10.86
CA PHE A 82 -2.95 -0.61 -12.20
C PHE A 82 -1.67 -1.46 -12.26
N TYR A 83 -0.75 -1.27 -11.30
CA TYR A 83 0.46 -2.10 -11.20
C TYR A 83 0.12 -3.59 -11.06
N LEU A 84 -0.88 -3.94 -10.24
CA LEU A 84 -1.33 -5.31 -10.06
C LEU A 84 -1.86 -5.90 -11.36
N LEU A 85 -2.71 -5.18 -12.10
CA LEU A 85 -3.26 -5.62 -13.38
C LEU A 85 -2.15 -5.92 -14.39
N VAL A 86 -1.18 -5.02 -14.55
CA VAL A 86 -0.03 -5.23 -15.43
C VAL A 86 0.79 -6.46 -15.01
N LYS A 87 0.97 -6.66 -13.69
CA LYS A 87 1.68 -7.83 -13.16
C LYS A 87 0.94 -9.14 -13.46
N VAL A 88 -0.39 -9.15 -13.33
CA VAL A 88 -1.24 -10.30 -13.66
C VAL A 88 -1.11 -10.64 -15.15
N GLU A 89 -1.23 -9.65 -16.04
CA GLU A 89 -1.10 -9.86 -17.48
C GLU A 89 0.30 -10.41 -17.85
N THR A 90 1.35 -9.91 -17.19
CA THR A 90 2.72 -10.42 -17.38
C THR A 90 2.84 -11.89 -16.99
N ILE A 91 2.19 -12.29 -15.89
CA ILE A 91 2.18 -13.68 -15.41
C ILE A 91 1.40 -14.57 -16.39
N GLU A 92 0.24 -14.14 -16.86
CA GLU A 92 -0.56 -14.88 -17.86
C GLU A 92 0.21 -15.14 -19.15
N ARG A 93 0.93 -14.13 -19.66
CA ARG A 93 1.79 -14.27 -20.84
C ARG A 93 2.93 -15.27 -20.59
N ALA A 94 3.57 -15.22 -19.42
CA ALA A 94 4.63 -16.16 -19.05
C ALA A 94 4.10 -17.61 -18.98
N ILE A 95 2.92 -17.82 -18.38
CA ILE A 95 2.27 -19.13 -18.32
C ILE A 95 1.95 -19.63 -19.73
N THR A 96 1.36 -18.79 -20.57
CA THR A 96 1.03 -19.15 -21.96
C THR A 96 2.27 -19.58 -22.74
N LYS A 97 3.40 -18.88 -22.56
CA LYS A 97 4.67 -19.23 -23.20
C LYS A 97 5.19 -20.60 -22.74
N ILE A 98 5.17 -20.86 -21.43
CA ILE A 98 5.61 -22.13 -20.84
C ILE A 98 4.75 -23.29 -21.37
N VAL A 99 3.42 -23.13 -21.44
CA VAL A 99 2.51 -24.16 -21.96
C VAL A 99 2.79 -24.48 -23.43
N ARG A 100 3.06 -23.45 -24.25
CA ARG A 100 3.41 -23.64 -25.66
C ARG A 100 4.72 -24.39 -25.85
N GLU A 101 5.76 -24.00 -25.12
CA GLU A 101 7.07 -24.68 -25.18
C GLU A 101 6.97 -26.15 -24.72
N MET A 102 6.13 -26.44 -23.73
CA MET A 102 5.87 -27.82 -23.30
C MET A 102 5.12 -28.65 -24.36
N ALA A 103 4.21 -28.05 -25.11
CA ALA A 103 3.49 -28.73 -26.19
C ALA A 103 4.43 -29.06 -27.37
N GLU A 104 5.25 -28.09 -27.80
CA GLU A 104 6.21 -28.26 -28.90
C GLU A 104 7.32 -29.28 -28.57
N LYS A 105 7.64 -29.51 -27.29
CA LYS A 105 8.65 -30.50 -26.86
C LYS A 105 8.11 -31.93 -26.74
N ASN A 106 6.79 -32.11 -26.67
CA ASN A 106 6.14 -33.42 -26.50
C ASN A 106 5.67 -34.05 -27.83
N GLU A 107 5.91 -33.37 -28.96
CA GLU A 107 5.86 -33.94 -30.32
C GLU A 107 7.24 -34.43 -30.77
#